data_AF-A0A850MPF8-F1
#
_entry.id   AF-A0A850MPF8-F1
#
_cell.length_a   1.000
_cell.length_b   1.000
_cell.length_c   1.000
_cell.angle_alpha   90.00
_cell.angle_beta   90.00
_cell.angle_gamma   90.00
#
_symmetry.space_group_name_H-M   'P 1'
#
loop_
_entity.id
_entity.type
_entity.pdbx_description
1 polymer ?
#
loop_
_entity_poly.entity_id
_entity_poly.type
_entity_poly.pdbx_seq_one_letter_code
_entity_poly.pdbx_strand_id
1 'polypeptide(L)'
;MAEIILTPKELPTIPLEAEISPDNFASKSIEDIKKFKIMKGNRERELGEFFDVSGDSASENPADIKIIVDGNIDRVKYIGKGMTAGEIVIKGNVGMHAGDDMKGGKILIEGDCDDFCALEIKGGEFEVKG
;
A
#
# COMPACT_ATOMS: atom_id res chain seq x y z
N MET A 1 -10.90 -8.65 -11.27
CA MET A 1 -9.94 -7.84 -10.49
C MET A 1 -8.82 -8.75 -10.06
N ALA A 2 -7.57 -8.37 -10.34
CA ALA A 2 -6.39 -9.07 -9.87
C ALA A 2 -6.18 -8.73 -8.39
N GLU A 3 -6.08 -9.75 -7.54
CA GLU A 3 -5.87 -9.57 -6.11
C GLU A 3 -4.39 -9.80 -5.77
N ILE A 4 -3.78 -8.82 -5.10
CA ILE A 4 -2.38 -8.88 -4.65
C ILE A 4 -2.40 -8.81 -3.13
N ILE A 5 -1.95 -9.87 -2.49
CA ILE A 5 -1.90 -10.00 -1.04
C ILE A 5 -0.47 -9.74 -0.57
N LEU A 6 -0.34 -8.75 0.31
CA LEU A 6 0.89 -8.38 0.99
C LEU A 6 0.79 -8.79 2.45
N THR A 7 1.63 -9.73 2.87
CA THR A 7 1.68 -10.17 4.27
C THR A 7 2.95 -9.59 4.92
N PRO A 8 2.84 -8.66 5.88
CA PRO A 8 4.00 -8.12 6.57
C PRO A 8 4.70 -9.22 7.39
N LYS A 9 6.03 -9.24 7.32
CA LYS A 9 6.91 -10.04 8.18
C LYS A 9 7.22 -9.26 9.46
N GLU A 10 8.41 -9.45 10.01
CA GLU A 10 8.92 -8.65 11.11
C GLU A 10 9.31 -7.25 10.61
N LEU A 11 8.42 -6.27 10.87
CA LEU A 11 8.66 -4.88 10.48
C LEU A 11 9.77 -4.26 11.35
N PRO A 12 10.68 -3.49 10.74
CA PRO A 12 11.78 -2.89 11.48
C PRO A 12 11.31 -1.76 12.40
N THR A 13 12.12 -1.43 13.41
CA THR A 13 11.86 -0.29 14.30
C THR A 13 11.90 1.05 13.55
N ILE A 14 12.75 1.15 12.51
CA ILE A 14 12.81 2.33 11.64
C ILE A 14 11.64 2.25 10.65
N PRO A 15 10.76 3.28 10.57
CA PRO A 15 9.64 3.27 9.64
C PRO A 15 10.05 3.03 8.19
N LEU A 16 9.16 2.38 7.46
CA LEU A 16 9.27 2.15 6.03
C LEU A 16 8.44 3.21 5.30
N GLU A 17 8.99 3.79 4.25
CA GLU A 17 8.23 4.61 3.31
C GLU A 17 8.05 3.75 2.06
N ALA A 18 6.82 3.27 1.89
CA ALA A 18 6.46 2.36 0.82
C ALA A 18 5.28 3.00 0.09
N GLU A 19 5.57 3.65 -1.04
CA GLU A 19 4.56 4.27 -1.92
C GLU A 19 3.79 3.16 -2.68
N ILE A 20 3.11 2.28 -1.94
CA ILE A 20 2.39 1.13 -2.48
C ILE A 20 1.05 1.63 -2.98
N SER A 21 0.82 1.53 -4.29
CA SER A 21 -0.45 1.90 -4.93
C SER A 21 -0.74 0.95 -6.09
N PRO A 22 -2.03 0.77 -6.45
CA PRO A 22 -2.44 0.06 -7.66
C PRO A 22 -1.71 0.57 -8.91
N ASP A 23 -1.54 1.90 -9.03
CA ASP A 23 -0.80 2.54 -10.12
C ASP A 23 0.67 2.08 -10.20
N ASN A 24 1.34 1.94 -9.06
CA ASN A 24 2.73 1.50 -9.02
C ASN A 24 2.91 0.00 -9.27
N PHE A 25 1.85 -0.79 -9.04
CA PHE A 25 1.85 -2.23 -9.23
C PHE A 25 1.29 -2.65 -10.59
N ALA A 26 0.56 -1.77 -11.28
CA ALA A 26 0.03 -2.03 -12.61
C ALA A 26 1.13 -2.48 -13.59
N SER A 27 0.81 -3.48 -14.41
CA SER A 27 1.72 -4.10 -15.39
C SER A 27 3.01 -4.72 -14.80
N LYS A 28 3.12 -4.91 -13.48
CA LYS A 28 4.28 -5.55 -12.85
C LYS A 28 4.01 -7.01 -12.50
N SER A 29 5.05 -7.84 -12.64
CA SER A 29 5.01 -9.20 -12.13
C SER A 29 5.16 -9.21 -10.60
N ILE A 30 4.79 -10.33 -9.97
CA ILE A 30 4.96 -10.53 -8.53
C ILE A 30 6.45 -10.44 -8.14
N GLU A 31 7.36 -10.87 -9.02
CA GLU A 31 8.80 -10.75 -8.79
C GLU A 31 9.28 -9.29 -8.81
N ASP A 32 8.72 -8.48 -9.71
CA ASP A 32 9.02 -7.04 -9.78
C ASP A 32 8.43 -6.28 -8.60
N ILE A 33 7.25 -6.70 -8.12
CA ILE A 33 6.64 -6.16 -6.90
C ILE A 33 7.51 -6.50 -5.69
N LYS A 34 8.07 -7.71 -5.60
CA LYS A 34 9.02 -8.07 -4.53
C LYS A 34 10.28 -7.21 -4.57
N LYS A 35 10.78 -6.88 -5.77
CA LYS A 35 11.93 -5.98 -5.97
C LYS A 35 11.56 -4.50 -5.93
N PHE A 36 10.31 -4.16 -5.64
CA PHE A 36 9.88 -2.78 -5.55
C PHE A 36 10.68 -2.06 -4.47
N LYS A 37 11.30 -0.95 -4.84
CA LYS A 37 12.18 -0.20 -3.95
C LYS A 37 11.35 0.60 -2.96
N ILE A 38 11.63 0.38 -1.68
CA ILE A 38 11.07 1.14 -0.57
C ILE A 38 12.21 1.75 0.25
N MET A 39 11.91 2.81 1.00
CA MET A 39 12.90 3.46 1.85
C MET A 39 12.76 2.99 3.30
N LYS A 40 13.86 2.57 3.91
CA LYS A 40 13.98 2.33 5.35
C LYS A 40 14.89 3.40 5.93
N GLY A 41 14.31 4.45 6.49
CA GLY A 41 15.07 5.63 6.92
C GLY A 41 15.83 6.24 5.75
N ASN A 42 17.17 6.16 5.75
CA ASN A 42 18.02 6.72 4.70
C ASN A 42 18.58 5.68 3.71
N ARG A 43 18.02 4.46 3.66
CA ARG A 43 18.50 3.39 2.79
C ARG A 43 17.37 2.80 1.94
N GLU A 44 17.64 2.59 0.66
CA GLU A 44 16.77 1.82 -0.22
C GLU A 44 16.82 0.32 0.14
N ARG A 45 15.66 -0.33 0.11
CA ARG A 45 15.47 -1.77 0.33
C ARG A 45 14.38 -2.30 -0.60
N GLU A 46 14.33 -3.61 -0.74
CA GLU A 46 13.29 -4.27 -1.53
C GLU A 46 12.06 -4.56 -0.66
N LEU A 47 10.86 -4.42 -1.24
CA LEU A 47 9.61 -4.71 -0.57
C LEU A 47 9.56 -6.16 -0.05
N GLY A 48 10.10 -7.10 -0.82
CA GLY A 48 10.15 -8.53 -0.51
C GLY A 48 10.95 -8.89 0.75
N GLU A 49 11.83 -7.99 1.22
CA GLU A 49 12.53 -8.17 2.51
C GLU A 49 11.55 -8.08 3.70
N PHE A 50 10.49 -7.28 3.58
CA PHE A 50 9.56 -6.98 4.67
C PHE A 50 8.16 -7.54 4.45
N PHE A 51 7.79 -7.83 3.20
CA PHE A 51 6.47 -8.34 2.84
C PHE A 51 6.59 -9.61 2.01
N ASP A 52 5.80 -10.63 2.36
CA ASP A 52 5.51 -11.72 1.43
C ASP A 52 4.41 -11.27 0.47
N VAL A 53 4.74 -11.30 -0.82
CA VAL A 53 3.82 -10.95 -1.91
C VAL A 53 3.28 -12.23 -2.52
N SER A 54 1.96 -12.36 -2.53
CA SER A 54 1.20 -13.45 -3.16
C SER A 54 -0.01 -12.90 -3.90
N GLY A 55 -0.64 -13.70 -4.76
CA GLY A 55 -1.82 -13.29 -5.52
C GLY A 55 -1.66 -13.49 -7.03
N ASP A 56 -2.49 -12.77 -7.78
CA ASP A 56 -2.52 -12.79 -9.24
C ASP A 56 -1.50 -11.81 -9.84
N SER A 57 -1.12 -12.03 -11.10
CA SER A 57 -0.35 -11.05 -11.86
C SER A 57 -1.11 -9.73 -11.96
N ALA A 58 -0.45 -8.61 -11.66
CA ALA A 58 -1.08 -7.30 -11.72
C ALA A 58 -1.62 -7.04 -13.12
N SER A 59 -2.90 -6.64 -13.20
CA SER A 59 -3.51 -6.26 -14.46
C SER A 59 -2.85 -5.01 -15.03
N GLU A 60 -2.98 -4.81 -16.35
CA GLU A 60 -2.47 -3.60 -17.02
C GLU A 60 -3.21 -2.33 -16.53
N ASN A 61 -4.46 -2.49 -16.09
CA ASN A 61 -5.32 -1.40 -15.68
C ASN A 61 -5.38 -1.29 -14.14
N PRO A 62 -4.98 -0.16 -13.54
CA PRO A 62 -4.95 0.00 -12.07
C PRO A 62 -6.34 -0.11 -11.43
N ALA A 63 -7.41 0.20 -12.16
CA ALA A 63 -8.79 0.04 -11.71
C ALA A 63 -9.17 -1.41 -11.37
N ASP A 64 -8.51 -2.38 -12.00
CA ASP A 64 -8.77 -3.81 -11.80
C ASP A 64 -7.87 -4.44 -10.74
N ILE A 65 -7.05 -3.65 -10.04
CA ILE A 65 -6.11 -4.15 -9.03
C ILE A 65 -6.68 -3.90 -7.64
N LYS A 66 -6.68 -4.97 -6.84
CA LYS A 66 -7.03 -4.93 -5.43
C LYS A 66 -5.83 -5.38 -4.60
N ILE A 67 -5.29 -4.47 -3.79
CA ILE A 67 -4.17 -4.76 -2.88
C ILE A 67 -4.75 -5.05 -1.50
N ILE A 68 -4.46 -6.22 -0.96
CA ILE A 68 -4.88 -6.63 0.38
C ILE A 68 -3.63 -6.72 1.25
N VAL A 69 -3.50 -5.85 2.24
CA VAL A 69 -2.46 -5.95 3.27
C VAL A 69 -3.03 -6.75 4.43
N ASP A 70 -2.57 -8.00 4.58
CA ASP A 70 -3.03 -8.92 5.61
C ASP A 70 -2.12 -8.86 6.84
N GLY A 71 -2.22 -7.77 7.59
CA GLY A 71 -1.49 -7.57 8.83
C GLY A 71 -1.36 -6.10 9.24
N ASN A 72 -0.72 -5.88 10.39
CA ASN A 72 -0.47 -4.55 10.93
C ASN A 72 0.77 -3.92 10.26
N ILE A 73 0.60 -2.70 9.75
CA ILE A 73 1.63 -1.91 9.07
C ILE A 73 1.68 -0.46 9.62
N ASP A 74 1.49 -0.30 10.94
CA ASP A 74 1.65 0.96 11.69
C ASP A 74 2.97 1.70 11.41
N ARG A 75 4.03 0.97 11.05
CA ARG A 75 5.35 1.55 10.72
C ARG A 75 5.56 1.82 9.24
N VAL A 76 4.55 1.66 8.40
CA VAL A 76 4.66 1.85 6.96
C VAL A 76 3.86 3.06 6.51
N LYS A 77 4.57 4.01 5.92
CA LYS A 77 4.06 5.31 5.49
C LYS A 77 3.79 5.33 3.99
N TYR A 78 2.93 6.27 3.58
CA TYR A 78 2.61 6.57 2.17
C TYR A 78 1.90 5.46 1.40
N ILE A 79 1.18 4.58 2.11
CA ILE A 79 0.34 3.58 1.45
C ILE A 79 -0.78 4.30 0.68
N GLY A 80 -0.98 3.94 -0.59
CA GLY A 80 -1.99 4.54 -1.46
C GLY A 80 -1.67 5.97 -1.90
N LYS A 81 -0.45 6.46 -1.67
CA LYS A 81 -0.07 7.80 -2.09
C LYS A 81 -0.21 7.98 -3.60
N GLY A 82 -0.91 9.05 -4.00
CA GLY A 82 -1.08 9.42 -5.40
C GLY A 82 -1.96 8.49 -6.21
N MET A 83 -2.66 7.53 -5.58
CA MET A 83 -3.42 6.52 -6.32
C MET A 83 -4.57 7.14 -7.11
N THR A 84 -4.81 6.62 -8.32
CA THR A 84 -5.83 7.16 -9.23
C THR A 84 -7.03 6.23 -9.41
N ALA A 85 -6.83 4.93 -9.21
CA ALA A 85 -7.86 3.90 -9.34
C ALA A 85 -7.49 2.65 -8.53
N GLY A 86 -8.38 1.67 -8.50
CA GLY A 86 -8.18 0.40 -7.80
C GLY A 86 -8.64 0.44 -6.35
N GLU A 87 -8.33 -0.63 -5.62
CA GLU A 87 -8.76 -0.81 -4.23
C GLU A 87 -7.56 -1.23 -3.35
N ILE A 88 -7.45 -0.64 -2.16
CA ILE A 88 -6.50 -1.07 -1.13
C ILE A 88 -7.30 -1.40 0.12
N VAL A 89 -7.09 -2.60 0.67
CA VAL A 89 -7.70 -3.04 1.92
C VAL A 89 -6.60 -3.39 2.90
N ILE A 90 -6.58 -2.75 4.07
CA ILE A 90 -5.58 -2.96 5.11
C ILE A 90 -6.29 -3.60 6.31
N LYS A 91 -6.00 -4.87 6.56
CA LYS A 91 -6.55 -5.66 7.67
C LYS A 91 -5.78 -5.44 8.98
N GLY A 92 -5.54 -4.17 9.31
CA GLY A 92 -4.71 -3.78 10.45
C GLY A 92 -4.53 -2.27 10.50
N ASN A 93 -3.56 -1.81 11.28
CA ASN A 93 -3.24 -0.39 11.39
C ASN A 93 -2.28 0.01 10.27
N VAL A 94 -2.27 1.29 9.92
CA VAL A 94 -1.37 1.87 8.92
C VAL A 94 -0.66 3.10 9.48
N GLY A 95 0.59 3.30 9.04
CA GLY A 95 1.38 4.47 9.42
C GLY A 95 0.94 5.75 8.71
N MET A 96 1.73 6.79 8.93
CA MET A 96 1.44 8.16 8.49
C MET A 96 1.27 8.28 6.96
N HIS A 97 0.53 9.29 6.52
CA HIS A 97 0.34 9.64 5.11
C HIS A 97 -0.32 8.57 4.24
N ALA A 98 -1.14 7.69 4.83
CA ALA A 98 -1.96 6.79 4.03
C ALA A 98 -2.96 7.59 3.18
N GLY A 99 -3.03 7.34 1.87
CA GLY A 99 -3.92 8.04 0.93
C GLY A 99 -3.51 9.48 0.59
N ASP A 100 -2.26 9.87 0.81
CA ASP A 100 -1.75 11.21 0.50
C ASP A 100 -1.81 11.52 -1.02
N ASP A 101 -2.31 12.69 -1.43
CA ASP A 101 -2.56 13.09 -2.83
C ASP A 101 -3.40 12.08 -3.65
N MET A 102 -4.26 11.30 -2.99
CA MET A 102 -5.15 10.34 -3.65
C MET A 102 -6.13 11.05 -4.61
N LYS A 103 -6.21 10.58 -5.85
CA LYS A 103 -7.04 11.16 -6.93
C LYS A 103 -8.26 10.32 -7.27
N GLY A 104 -8.25 9.02 -6.96
CA GLY A 104 -9.38 8.12 -7.17
C GLY A 104 -9.11 6.71 -6.65
N GLY A 105 -10.10 5.83 -6.78
CA GLY A 105 -10.09 4.48 -6.21
C GLY A 105 -10.62 4.45 -4.77
N LYS A 106 -10.32 3.38 -4.04
CA LYS A 106 -10.84 3.15 -2.68
C LYS A 106 -9.76 2.60 -1.73
N ILE A 107 -9.64 3.20 -0.55
CA ILE A 107 -8.80 2.69 0.55
C ILE A 107 -9.71 2.37 1.73
N LEU A 108 -9.64 1.14 2.22
CA LEU A 108 -10.30 0.69 3.43
C LEU A 108 -9.25 0.24 4.45
N ILE A 109 -9.24 0.85 5.63
CA ILE A 109 -8.40 0.47 6.76
C ILE A 109 -9.30 -0.10 7.86
N GLU A 110 -9.07 -1.37 8.21
CA GLU A 110 -9.85 -2.05 9.25
C GLU A 110 -9.40 -1.71 10.67
N GLY A 111 -8.17 -1.23 10.84
CA GLY A 111 -7.63 -0.74 12.11
C GLY A 111 -7.48 0.78 12.14
N ASP A 112 -6.42 1.25 12.79
CA ASP A 112 -6.12 2.67 12.97
C ASP A 112 -5.30 3.25 11.80
N CYS A 113 -5.47 4.54 11.57
CA CYS A 113 -4.65 5.33 10.67
C CYS A 113 -3.89 6.40 11.46
N ASP A 114 -2.57 6.44 11.33
CA ASP A 114 -1.72 7.40 12.04
C ASP A 114 -1.86 8.84 11.49
N ASP A 115 -1.00 9.77 11.89
CA ASP A 115 -1.11 11.16 11.47
C ASP A 115 -1.08 11.36 9.93
N PHE A 116 -1.77 12.41 9.48
CA PHE A 116 -1.81 12.84 8.06
C PHE A 116 -2.46 11.85 7.08
N CYS A 117 -3.39 11.01 7.54
CA CYS A 117 -4.20 10.19 6.65
C CYS A 117 -5.10 11.02 5.73
N ALA A 118 -5.22 10.59 4.47
CA ALA A 118 -5.96 11.24 3.39
C ALA A 118 -5.57 12.73 3.19
N LEU A 119 -4.31 13.08 3.45
CA LEU A 119 -3.82 14.44 3.22
C LEU A 119 -3.92 14.80 1.73
N GLU A 120 -4.43 16.01 1.44
CA GLU A 120 -4.61 16.52 0.07
C GLU A 120 -5.41 15.58 -0.88
N ILE A 121 -6.32 14.76 -0.34
CA ILE A 121 -7.20 13.92 -1.18
C ILE A 121 -7.99 14.79 -2.19
N LYS A 122 -7.91 14.42 -3.46
CA LYS A 122 -8.57 15.08 -4.60
C LYS A 122 -9.79 14.30 -5.10
N GLY A 123 -9.84 12.99 -4.84
CA GLY A 123 -10.96 12.13 -5.21
C GLY A 123 -10.78 10.68 -4.76
N GLY A 124 -11.88 9.91 -4.83
CA GLY A 124 -11.95 8.53 -4.35
C GLY A 124 -12.62 8.39 -2.99
N GLU A 125 -12.53 7.19 -2.40
CA GLU A 125 -13.10 6.86 -1.10
C GLU A 125 -12.01 6.42 -0.14
N PHE A 126 -11.96 7.01 1.06
CA PHE A 126 -11.04 6.65 2.13
C PHE A 126 -11.83 6.37 3.41
N GLU A 127 -11.76 5.15 3.92
CA GLU A 127 -12.53 4.68 5.08
C GLU A 127 -11.59 4.06 6.13
N VAL A 128 -11.77 4.44 7.39
CA VAL A 128 -11.04 3.91 8.56
C VAL A 128 -12.06 3.43 9.59
N LYS A 129 -11.88 2.21 10.11
CA LYS A 129 -12.81 1.60 11.08
C LYS A 129 -12.34 1.66 12.54
N GLY A 130 -11.03 1.84 12.78
CA GLY A 130 -10.42 1.93 14.12
C GLY A 130 -10.84 3.15 14.92
#